data_AF-A0A3D4E7H2-F1
#
_entry.id   AF-A0A3D4E7H2-F1
#
_cell.length_a   1.000
_cell.length_b   1.000
_cell.length_c   1.000
_cell.angle_alpha   90.00
_cell.angle_beta   90.00
_cell.angle_gamma   90.00
#
_symmetry.space_group_name_H-M   'P 1'
#
loop_
_entity.id
_entity.type
_entity.pdbx_description
1 polymer ?
#
loop_
_entity_poly.entity_id
_entity_poly.type
_entity_poly.pdbx_seq_one_letter_code
_entity_poly.pdbx_strand_id
1 'polypeptide(L)'
;LQDHKRAIIMGTQSFGKGSVQTIVPIPGHGAMRLTTARYYTPSGRSIQAKGITPDITVEQAHLEKVASGGGVREADLVGALDKAKNKKAKDSDKSENAKTDEKEDYQLLRAFDLINGLSLYSDPARMPVADEVEEASKAE
;
A
#
# COMPACT_ATOMS: atom_id res chain seq x y z
N LEU A 1 -13.15 -5.76 12.16
CA LEU A 1 -12.44 -4.52 11.75
C LEU A 1 -13.13 -3.88 10.55
N GLN A 2 -13.17 -4.55 9.40
CA GLN A 2 -13.86 -4.09 8.18
C GLN A 2 -15.33 -3.69 8.44
N ASP A 3 -16.13 -4.59 8.99
CA ASP A 3 -17.56 -4.35 9.27
C ASP A 3 -17.84 -3.15 10.19
N HIS A 4 -16.92 -2.89 11.14
CA HIS A 4 -17.04 -1.75 12.03
C HIS A 4 -16.43 -0.47 11.44
N LYS A 5 -15.99 -0.49 10.19
CA LYS A 5 -15.30 0.62 9.49
C LYS A 5 -14.10 1.17 10.29
N ARG A 6 -13.42 0.28 11.02
CA ARG A 6 -12.26 0.65 11.87
C ARG A 6 -10.92 0.46 11.18
N ALA A 7 -10.90 -0.23 10.05
CA ALA A 7 -9.71 -0.42 9.24
C ALA A 7 -10.12 -0.66 7.79
N ILE A 8 -9.23 -0.29 6.87
CA ILE A 8 -9.32 -0.60 5.44
C ILE A 8 -8.52 -1.89 5.21
N ILE A 9 -9.14 -2.90 4.60
CA ILE A 9 -8.46 -4.15 4.24
C ILE A 9 -7.94 -4.05 2.81
N MET A 10 -6.66 -4.34 2.62
CA MET A 10 -5.98 -4.34 1.32
C MET A 10 -5.39 -5.73 1.03
N GLY A 11 -5.35 -6.10 -0.26
CA GLY A 11 -4.66 -7.30 -0.73
C GLY A 11 -5.56 -8.16 -1.62
N THR A 12 -5.51 -9.47 -1.46
CA THR A 12 -6.36 -10.42 -2.18
C THR A 12 -7.41 -11.05 -1.28
N GLN A 13 -8.41 -11.69 -1.89
CA GLN A 13 -9.46 -12.39 -1.17
C GLN A 13 -8.88 -13.51 -0.29
N SER A 14 -9.30 -13.57 0.97
CA SER A 14 -8.82 -14.60 1.89
C SER A 14 -9.42 -15.98 1.58
N PHE A 15 -8.77 -17.03 2.07
CA PHE A 15 -9.18 -18.42 1.79
C PHE A 15 -10.61 -18.79 2.24
N GLY A 16 -11.12 -18.16 3.31
CA GLY A 16 -12.51 -18.43 3.74
C GLY A 16 -12.72 -19.68 4.58
N LYS A 17 -11.75 -20.04 5.42
CA LYS A 17 -11.98 -21.03 6.48
C LYS A 17 -12.69 -20.39 7.66
N GLY A 18 -14.01 -20.45 7.66
CA GLY A 18 -14.87 -19.93 8.73
C GLY A 18 -15.44 -20.99 9.66
N SER A 19 -14.77 -22.14 9.88
CA SER A 19 -15.33 -23.26 10.64
C SER A 19 -14.42 -23.74 11.77
N VAL A 20 -15.00 -24.09 12.91
CA VAL A 20 -14.29 -24.70 14.04
C VAL A 20 -14.47 -26.21 13.99
N GLN A 21 -13.37 -26.95 14.15
CA GLN A 21 -13.38 -28.40 14.20
C GLN A 21 -12.91 -28.87 15.57
N THR A 22 -13.65 -29.79 16.16
CA THR A 22 -13.36 -30.43 17.45
C THR A 22 -13.07 -31.91 17.22
N ILE A 23 -12.11 -32.44 17.96
CA ILE A 23 -11.76 -33.86 17.92
C ILE A 23 -12.52 -34.55 19.05
N VAL A 24 -13.38 -35.50 18.70
CA VAL A 24 -14.15 -36.31 19.64
C VAL A 24 -13.52 -37.71 19.67
N PRO A 25 -12.96 -38.16 20.80
CA PRO A 25 -12.40 -39.51 20.90
C PRO A 25 -13.51 -40.56 20.84
N ILE A 26 -13.24 -41.67 20.16
CA ILE A 26 -14.14 -42.83 20.06
C ILE A 26 -13.49 -44.00 20.84
N PRO A 27 -14.25 -44.73 21.67
CA PRO A 27 -13.73 -45.90 22.38
C PRO A 27 -13.13 -46.93 21.40
N GLY A 28 -11.95 -47.47 21.73
CA GLY A 28 -11.28 -48.50 20.90
C GLY A 28 -10.21 -47.99 19.93
N HIS A 29 -9.61 -46.82 20.20
CA HIS A 29 -8.45 -46.24 19.47
C HIS A 29 -8.78 -45.37 18.24
N GLY A 30 -9.97 -44.76 18.19
CA GLY A 30 -10.37 -43.85 17.11
C GLY A 30 -10.62 -42.41 17.58
N ALA A 31 -10.65 -41.47 16.64
CA ALA A 31 -11.11 -40.10 16.89
C ALA A 31 -11.84 -39.54 15.67
N MET A 32 -12.91 -38.79 15.90
CA MET A 32 -13.71 -38.14 14.87
C MET A 32 -13.48 -36.63 14.89
N ARG A 33 -13.15 -36.06 13.74
CA ARG A 33 -13.05 -34.60 13.58
C ARG A 33 -14.40 -34.05 13.11
N LEU A 34 -15.11 -33.39 14.01
CA LEU A 34 -16.45 -32.86 13.77
C LEU A 34 -16.42 -31.33 13.68
N THR A 35 -17.13 -30.76 12.71
CA THR A 35 -17.31 -29.30 12.63
C THR A 35 -18.42 -28.90 13.59
N THR A 36 -18.08 -28.15 14.64
CA THR A 36 -19.00 -27.81 15.74
C THR A 36 -19.59 -26.41 15.60
N ALA A 37 -18.89 -25.50 14.95
CA ALA A 37 -19.33 -24.12 14.82
C ALA A 37 -18.85 -23.47 13.52
N ARG A 38 -19.51 -22.35 13.17
CA ARG A 38 -19.16 -21.47 12.06
C ARG A 38 -18.96 -20.05 12.57
N TYR A 39 -17.97 -19.36 12.02
CA TYR A 39 -17.72 -17.95 12.27
C TYR A 39 -18.50 -17.09 11.29
N TYR A 40 -19.20 -16.10 11.83
CA TYR A 40 -19.88 -15.06 11.09
C TYR A 40 -19.25 -13.72 11.43
N THR A 41 -19.19 -12.85 10.42
CA THR A 41 -18.82 -11.46 10.63
C THR A 41 -19.91 -10.72 11.44
N PRO A 42 -19.60 -9.60 12.13
CA PRO A 42 -20.60 -8.79 12.83
C PRO A 42 -21.81 -8.38 11.97
N SER A 43 -21.63 -8.25 10.65
CA SER A 43 -22.70 -7.97 9.69
C SER A 43 -23.52 -9.20 9.29
N GLY A 44 -23.29 -10.36 9.92
CA GLY A 44 -24.00 -11.61 9.64
C GLY A 44 -23.53 -12.36 8.38
N ARG A 45 -22.49 -11.88 7.68
CA ARG A 45 -21.93 -12.55 6.50
C ARG A 45 -21.12 -13.78 6.90
N SER A 46 -21.41 -14.92 6.26
CA SER A 46 -20.64 -16.16 6.40
C SER A 46 -19.31 -16.05 5.68
N ILE A 47 -18.23 -16.42 6.37
CA ILE A 47 -16.85 -16.42 5.84
C ILE A 47 -16.54 -17.76 5.16
N GLN A 48 -17.30 -18.82 5.48
CA GLN A 48 -17.03 -20.16 4.97
C GLN A 48 -17.16 -20.23 3.44
N ALA A 49 -16.13 -20.75 2.78
CA ALA A 49 -16.01 -20.91 1.32
C ALA A 49 -15.99 -19.60 0.50
N LYS A 50 -16.31 -18.46 1.09
CA LYS A 50 -16.25 -17.14 0.44
C LYS A 50 -15.03 -16.32 0.84
N GLY A 51 -14.54 -16.44 2.07
CA GLY A 51 -13.47 -15.55 2.54
C GLY A 51 -13.94 -14.14 2.82
N ILE A 52 -12.98 -13.28 3.09
CA ILE A 52 -13.17 -11.84 3.25
C ILE A 52 -12.68 -11.16 1.99
N THR A 53 -13.57 -10.42 1.34
CA THR A 53 -13.22 -9.55 0.21
C THR A 53 -12.53 -8.30 0.77
N PRO A 54 -11.32 -7.95 0.28
CA PRO A 54 -10.64 -6.72 0.68
C PRO A 54 -11.43 -5.49 0.19
N ASP A 55 -11.24 -4.35 0.85
CA ASP A 55 -11.80 -3.07 0.41
C ASP A 55 -11.02 -2.52 -0.80
N ILE A 56 -9.71 -2.78 -0.85
CA ILE A 56 -8.84 -2.43 -1.98
C ILE A 56 -8.14 -3.70 -2.45
N THR A 57 -8.52 -4.17 -3.64
CA THR A 57 -7.89 -5.33 -4.27
C THR A 57 -6.51 -4.92 -4.81
N VAL A 58 -5.48 -5.63 -4.39
CA VAL A 58 -4.10 -5.48 -4.89
C VAL A 58 -3.59 -6.87 -5.22
N GLU A 59 -3.39 -7.15 -6.50
CA GLU A 59 -2.80 -8.42 -6.93
C GLU A 59 -1.29 -8.43 -6.66
N GLN A 60 -0.71 -9.63 -6.53
CA GLN A 60 0.74 -9.74 -6.43
C GLN A 60 1.35 -9.38 -7.78
N ALA A 61 2.25 -8.40 -7.77
CA ALA A 61 2.98 -7.97 -8.94
C ALA A 61 4.49 -8.05 -8.68
N HIS A 62 5.24 -8.34 -9.72
CA HIS A 62 6.69 -8.23 -9.69
C HIS A 62 7.08 -6.85 -10.21
N LEU A 63 7.72 -6.04 -9.36
CA LEU A 63 8.21 -4.73 -9.75
C LEU A 63 9.51 -4.89 -10.51
N GLU A 64 9.52 -4.46 -11.76
CA GLU A 64 10.76 -4.27 -12.52
C GLU A 64 11.04 -2.78 -12.64
N LYS A 65 12.26 -2.39 -12.26
CA LYS A 65 12.72 -1.00 -12.46
C LYS A 65 12.92 -0.79 -13.95
N VAL A 66 11.91 -0.25 -14.61
CA VAL A 66 12.08 0.32 -15.95
C VAL A 66 13.04 1.48 -15.80
N ALA A 67 14.21 1.39 -16.43
CA ALA A 67 15.14 2.51 -16.50
C ALA A 67 14.43 3.65 -17.22
N SER A 68 13.81 4.56 -16.45
CA SER A 68 13.39 5.85 -16.98
C SER A 68 14.67 6.50 -17.49
N GLY A 69 14.81 6.59 -18.81
CA GLY A 69 15.81 7.45 -19.42
C GLY A 69 15.62 8.81 -18.80
N GLY A 70 16.63 9.26 -18.05
CA GLY A 70 16.56 10.46 -17.23
C GLY A 70 16.06 11.62 -18.07
N GLY A 71 14.77 11.96 -17.89
CA GLY A 71 14.19 13.12 -18.53
C GLY A 71 15.01 14.31 -18.07
N VAL A 72 15.62 15.02 -19.02
CA VAL A 72 16.42 16.21 -18.73
C VAL A 72 15.50 17.18 -18.00
N ARG A 73 15.77 17.44 -16.73
CA ARG A 73 15.05 18.46 -15.98
C ARG A 73 15.64 19.82 -16.35
N GLU A 74 14.84 20.87 -16.33
CA GLU A 74 15.31 22.23 -16.60
C GLU A 74 16.48 22.62 -15.69
N ALA A 75 16.46 22.17 -14.42
CA ALA A 75 17.54 22.35 -13.46
C ALA A 75 18.87 21.69 -13.88
N ASP A 76 18.83 20.64 -14.69
CA ASP A 76 20.00 19.91 -15.16
C ASP A 76 20.64 20.59 -16.38
N LEU A 77 19.89 21.44 -17.10
CA LEU A 77 20.38 22.17 -18.28
C LEU A 77 21.57 23.08 -17.95
N VAL A 78 22.41 23.28 -18.96
CA VAL A 78 23.53 24.23 -18.89
C VAL A 78 22.94 25.64 -18.94
N GLY A 79 22.88 26.32 -17.79
CA GLY A 79 22.34 27.67 -17.67
C GLY A 79 21.13 27.83 -16.73
N ALA A 80 20.70 26.78 -16.03
CA ALA A 80 19.60 26.87 -15.07
C ALA A 80 19.85 27.97 -14.00
N LEU A 81 18.84 28.82 -13.79
CA LEU A 81 18.91 30.03 -12.94
C LEU A 81 19.42 29.75 -11.51
N ASP A 82 19.14 28.57 -10.97
CA ASP A 82 19.50 28.19 -9.59
C ASP A 82 20.93 27.69 -9.41
N LYS A 83 21.67 27.36 -10.47
CA LYS A 83 23.09 26.94 -10.35
C LYS A 83 23.99 28.08 -9.85
N ALA A 84 23.56 29.34 -10.01
CA ALA A 84 24.30 30.50 -9.54
C ALA A 84 24.30 30.63 -8.00
N LYS A 85 23.26 30.14 -7.32
CA LYS A 85 23.12 30.28 -5.85
C LYS A 85 23.68 29.10 -5.05
N ASN A 86 23.87 27.94 -5.68
CA ASN A 86 24.08 26.67 -4.96
C ASN A 86 25.45 25.98 -5.14
N LYS A 87 26.50 26.72 -5.56
CA LYS A 87 27.84 26.17 -5.83
C LYS A 87 28.66 25.71 -4.61
N LYS A 88 28.16 25.82 -3.37
CA LYS A 88 28.92 25.51 -2.14
C LYS A 88 28.53 24.22 -1.39
N ALA A 89 27.60 23.40 -1.89
CA ALA A 89 27.06 22.27 -1.10
C ALA A 89 26.88 20.95 -1.88
N LYS A 90 27.80 20.58 -2.78
CA LYS A 90 27.64 19.37 -3.62
C LYS A 90 28.87 18.46 -3.64
N ASP A 91 29.47 18.23 -2.49
CA ASP A 91 30.55 17.24 -2.32
C ASP A 91 30.38 16.46 -1.01
N SER A 92 29.24 15.77 -0.84
CA SER A 92 29.06 14.73 0.18
C SER A 92 27.64 14.15 0.11
N ASP A 93 27.29 13.40 -0.94
CA ASP A 93 26.42 12.24 -0.78
C ASP A 93 26.24 11.52 -2.12
N LYS A 94 27.01 10.46 -2.31
CA LYS A 94 26.55 9.30 -3.07
C LYS A 94 27.17 8.08 -2.41
N SER A 95 26.81 7.92 -1.15
CA SER A 95 26.92 6.65 -0.45
C SER A 95 26.17 5.59 -1.25
N GLU A 96 26.90 4.54 -1.53
CA GLU A 96 26.45 3.25 -2.01
C GLU A 96 25.19 2.82 -1.26
N ASN A 97 24.05 2.74 -1.95
CA ASN A 97 23.02 1.79 -1.55
C ASN A 97 23.15 0.57 -2.46
N ALA A 98 24.16 -0.22 -2.12
CA ALA A 98 24.35 -1.56 -2.63
C ALA A 98 23.18 -2.43 -2.14
N LYS A 99 22.46 -3.00 -3.12
CA LYS A 99 21.75 -4.28 -3.04
C LYS A 99 20.76 -4.44 -1.89
N THR A 100 19.48 -4.27 -2.24
CA THR A 100 18.45 -5.16 -1.74
C THR A 100 17.58 -5.53 -2.93
N ASP A 101 18.05 -6.48 -3.74
CA ASP A 101 17.19 -7.24 -4.67
C ASP A 101 16.30 -8.21 -3.86
N GLU A 102 15.64 -7.70 -2.82
CA GLU A 102 14.46 -8.36 -2.31
C GLU A 102 13.35 -7.94 -3.26
N LYS A 103 12.64 -8.91 -3.83
CA LYS A 103 11.42 -8.63 -4.58
C LYS A 103 10.52 -7.81 -3.67
N GLU A 104 10.49 -6.50 -3.87
CA GLU A 104 9.69 -5.60 -3.05
C GLU A 104 8.25 -6.10 -3.15
N ASP A 105 7.69 -6.53 -2.02
CA ASP A 105 6.32 -7.00 -1.97
C ASP A 105 5.41 -5.84 -2.40
N TYR A 106 4.87 -5.94 -3.61
CA TYR A 106 4.03 -4.91 -4.20
C TYR A 106 2.82 -4.58 -3.32
N GLN A 107 2.25 -5.59 -2.65
CA GLN A 107 1.10 -5.38 -1.75
C GLN A 107 1.51 -4.58 -0.52
N LEU A 108 2.70 -4.85 0.03
CA LEU A 108 3.24 -4.11 1.17
C LEU A 108 3.57 -2.67 0.80
N LEU A 109 4.24 -2.46 -0.34
CA LEU A 109 4.57 -1.13 -0.84
C LEU A 109 3.30 -0.31 -1.06
N ARG A 110 2.27 -0.93 -1.65
CA ARG A 110 0.99 -0.27 -1.86
C ARG A 110 0.27 0.08 -0.55
N ALA A 111 0.38 -0.76 0.47
CA ALA A 111 -0.17 -0.47 1.79
C ALA A 111 0.54 0.72 2.45
N PHE A 112 1.86 0.80 2.31
CA PHE A 112 2.65 1.92 2.81
C PHE A 112 2.28 3.24 2.12
N ASP A 113 2.16 3.24 0.79
CA ASP A 113 1.71 4.39 0.02
C ASP A 113 0.32 4.88 0.48
N LEU A 114 -0.60 3.96 0.74
CA LEU A 114 -1.94 4.31 1.20
C LEU A 114 -1.91 4.96 2.58
N ILE A 115 -1.11 4.45 3.50
CA ILE A 115 -0.97 5.03 4.85
C ILE A 115 -0.36 6.43 4.76
N ASN A 116 0.69 6.61 3.95
CA ASN A 116 1.30 7.93 3.74
C ASN A 116 0.31 8.90 3.09
N GLY A 117 -0.44 8.45 2.08
CA GLY A 117 -1.49 9.24 1.44
C GLY A 117 -2.59 9.67 2.42
N LEU A 118 -3.07 8.75 3.26
CA LEU A 118 -4.04 9.09 4.31
C LEU A 118 -3.46 10.07 5.33
N SER A 119 -2.19 9.88 5.73
CA SER A 119 -1.49 10.77 6.67
C SER A 119 -1.40 12.18 6.11
N LEU A 120 -0.97 12.34 4.85
CA LEU A 120 -0.93 13.63 4.16
C LEU A 120 -2.30 14.28 4.00
N TYR A 121 -3.33 13.49 3.71
CA TYR A 121 -4.69 14.01 3.57
C TYR A 121 -5.31 14.43 4.91
N SER A 122 -5.00 13.70 5.98
CA SER A 122 -5.54 13.97 7.32
C SER A 122 -4.84 15.11 8.05
N ASP A 123 -3.62 15.48 7.65
CA ASP A 123 -2.87 16.62 8.19
C ASP A 123 -3.04 17.87 7.31
N PRO A 124 -3.94 18.81 7.66
CA PRO A 124 -4.16 20.02 6.87
C PRO A 124 -2.93 20.94 6.80
N ALA A 125 -1.97 20.80 7.71
CA ALA A 125 -0.76 21.64 7.73
C ALA A 125 0.29 21.24 6.67
N ARG A 126 0.15 20.06 6.05
CA ARG A 126 1.09 19.52 5.05
C ARG A 126 0.56 19.52 3.62
N MET A 127 -0.63 20.06 3.40
CA MET A 127 -1.11 20.27 2.04
C MET A 127 -0.13 21.18 1.29
N PRO A 128 0.43 20.75 0.14
CA PRO A 128 1.10 21.71 -0.72
C PRO A 128 0.04 22.76 -1.08
N VAL A 129 0.30 24.00 -0.71
CA VAL A 129 -0.50 25.14 -1.15
C VAL A 129 -0.54 25.03 -2.66
N ALA A 130 -1.71 24.71 -3.21
CA ALA A 130 -1.90 24.82 -4.64
C ALA A 130 -1.69 26.31 -4.92
N ASP A 131 -0.55 26.65 -5.53
CA ASP A 131 -0.36 27.99 -6.07
C ASP A 131 -1.57 28.27 -6.96
N GLU A 132 -2.41 29.20 -6.53
CA GLU A 132 -3.50 29.74 -7.33
C GLU A 132 -2.86 30.27 -8.60
N VAL A 133 -2.99 29.51 -9.68
CA VAL A 133 -2.72 30.00 -11.03
C VAL A 133 -3.88 30.94 -11.35
N GLU A 134 -3.82 32.15 -10.79
CA GLU A 134 -4.67 33.28 -11.16
C GLU A 134 -4.34 33.62 -12.62
N GLU A 135 -5.15 33.04 -13.50
CA GLU A 135 -5.57 33.54 -14.80
C GLU A 135 -4.73 34.70 -15.38
N ALA A 136 -3.69 34.32 -16.12
CA ALA A 136 -3.36 35.03 -17.34
C ALA A 136 -4.50 34.84 -18.36
N SER A 137 -5.62 35.55 -18.16
CA SER A 137 -6.74 35.63 -19.12
C SER A 137 -7.34 37.05 -19.16
N LYS A 138 -6.50 38.07 -19.40
CA LYS A 138 -6.95 39.29 -20.08
C LYS A 138 -5.78 40.02 -20.74
N ALA A 139 -5.32 39.45 -21.85
CA ALA A 139 -4.81 40.23 -22.95
C ALA A 139 -6.00 40.54 -23.88
N GLU A 140 -6.56 41.75 -23.76
CA GLU A 140 -7.13 42.54 -24.85
C GLU A 140 -7.26 44.00 -24.42
#